data_AF-A0A940FY82-F1
#
_entry.id   AF-A0A940FY82-F1
#
_cell.length_a   1.000
_cell.length_b   1.000
_cell.length_c   1.000
_cell.angle_alpha   90.00
_cell.angle_beta   90.00
_cell.angle_gamma   90.00
#
_symmetry.space_group_name_H-M   'P 1'
#
loop_
_entity.id
_entity.type
_entity.pdbx_description
1 polymer ?
#
loop_
_entity_poly.entity_id
_entity_poly.type
_entity_poly.pdbx_seq_one_letter_code
_entity_poly.pdbx_strand_id
1 'polypeptide(L)' 'MGFFEAIILGLVQGLTEFLPISSSAHLEIVGKLAGWGDPGATFTAITQIGTEVAVI' A
#
# COMPACT_ATOMS: atom_id res chain seq x y z
N MET A 1 -4.42 9.04 7.70
CA MET A 1 -4.19 8.95 6.24
C MET A 1 -5.18 9.87 5.56
N GLY A 2 -4.69 10.90 4.86
CA GLY A 2 -5.53 11.71 3.99
C GLY A 2 -5.72 11.04 2.62
N PHE A 3 -6.50 11.70 1.76
CA PHE A 3 -6.82 11.17 0.44
C PHE A 3 -5.60 11.11 -0.49
N PHE A 4 -4.70 12.10 -0.39
CA PHE A 4 -3.50 12.14 -1.20
C PHE A 4 -2.53 11.00 -0.84
N GLU A 5 -2.30 10.78 0.45
CA GLU A 5 -1.48 9.69 0.97
C GLU A 5 -2.05 8.32 0.56
N ALA A 6 -3.37 8.17 0.66
CA ALA A 6 -4.06 6.94 0.27
C ALA A 6 -3.91 6.63 -1.24
N ILE A 7 -3.97 7.65 -2.11
CA ILE A 7 -3.72 7.45 -3.55
C ILE A 7 -2.29 6.97 -3.79
N ILE A 8 -1.30 7.64 -3.21
CA ILE A 8 0.11 7.30 -3.43
C ILE A 8 0.42 5.89 -2.91
N LEU A 9 -0.01 5.58 -1.69
CA LEU A 9 0.20 4.26 -1.10
C LEU A 9 -0.60 3.17 -1.82
N GLY A 10 -1.82 3.47 -2.31
CA GLY A 10 -2.60 2.56 -3.14
C GLY A 10 -1.90 2.23 -4.47
N LEU A 11 -1.25 3.21 -5.10
CA LEU A 11 -0.43 2.98 -6.28
C LEU A 11 0.79 2.10 -5.96
N VAL A 12 1.48 2.36 -4.84
CA VAL A 12 2.61 1.53 -4.40
C VAL A 12 2.17 0.09 -4.16
N GLN A 13 1.05 -0.13 -3.46
CA GLN A 13 0.46 -1.46 -3.27
C GLN A 13 0.18 -2.15 -4.60
N GLY A 14 -0.57 -1.50 -5.49
CA GLY A 14 -0.95 -2.08 -6.79
C GLY A 14 0.26 -2.43 -7.67
N LEU A 15 1.33 -1.63 -7.60
CA LEU A 15 2.56 -1.87 -8.35
C LEU A 15 3.46 -2.95 -7.74
N THR A 16 3.32 -3.27 -6.46
CA THR A 16 4.25 -4.17 -5.74
C THR A 16 3.64 -5.49 -5.33
N GLU A 17 2.31 -5.61 -5.20
CA GLU A 17 1.64 -6.82 -4.74
C GLU A 17 1.88 -8.03 -5.67
N PHE A 18 1.94 -7.79 -6.98
CA PHE A 18 2.14 -8.87 -7.96
C PHE A 18 3.60 -9.22 -8.18
N LEU A 19 4.51 -8.48 -7.55
CA LEU A 19 5.95 -8.70 -7.64
C LEU A 19 6.40 -9.42 -6.36
N PRO A 20 7.34 -10.39 -6.45
CA PRO A 20 7.84 -11.12 -5.27
C PRO A 20 8.84 -10.27 -4.46
N ILE A 21 8.44 -9.06 -4.06
CA ILE A 21 9.29 -8.04 -3.40
C ILE A 21 8.70 -7.49 -2.09
N SER A 22 7.61 -8.08 -1.58
CA SER A 22 6.89 -7.65 -0.38
C SER A 22 6.27 -6.23 -0.47
N SER A 23 4.99 -6.17 -0.80
CA SER A 23 4.22 -4.92 -0.89
C SER A 23 4.08 -4.19 0.44
N SER A 24 3.88 -4.93 1.54
CA SER A 24 3.76 -4.37 2.90
C SER A 24 5.03 -3.63 3.34
N ALA A 25 6.21 -4.15 2.98
CA ALA A 25 7.48 -3.47 3.24
C ALA A 25 7.58 -2.15 2.46
N HIS A 26 7.13 -2.13 1.20
CA HIS A 26 7.13 -0.92 0.38
C HIS A 26 6.17 0.13 0.93
N LEU A 27 4.98 -0.27 1.40
CA LEU A 27 4.02 0.62 2.06
C LEU A 27 4.62 1.28 3.31
N GLU A 28 5.30 0.49 4.15
CA GLU A 28 5.95 0.99 5.37
C GLU A 28 7.12 1.94 5.04
N ILE A 29 7.96 1.59 4.08
CA ILE A 29 9.10 2.40 3.65
C ILE A 29 8.62 3.73 3.06
N VAL A 30 7.66 3.70 2.15
CA VAL A 30 7.12 4.92 1.53
C VAL A 30 6.43 5.80 2.57
N GLY A 31 5.62 5.23 3.46
CA GLY A 31 4.99 5.96 4.56
C GLY A 31 6.00 6.66 5.47
N LYS A 32 7.10 5.99 5.83
CA LYS A 32 8.18 6.59 6.63
C LYS A 32 8.95 7.66 5.88
N LEU A 33 9.33 7.43 4.62
CA LEU A 33 10.08 8.39 3.81
C LEU A 33 9.27 9.65 3.49
N ALA A 34 7.96 9.52 3.32
CA ALA A 34 7.05 10.64 3.10
C ALA A 34 6.63 11.36 4.40
N GLY A 35 7.02 10.87 5.57
CA GLY A 35 6.66 11.43 6.87
C GLY A 35 5.21 11.16 7.30
N TRP A 36 4.53 10.21 6.66
CA TRP A 36 3.14 9.83 6.95
C TRP A 36 3.01 8.76 8.05
N GLY A 37 4.13 8.18 8.47
CA GLY A 37 4.18 7.12 9.46
C GLY A 37 3.79 5.77 8.88
N ASP A 38 3.39 4.85 9.76
CA ASP A 38 2.91 3.52 9.38
C ASP A 38 1.49 3.62 8.78
N PRO A 39 1.25 3.13 7.54
CA PRO A 39 -0.09 3.01 6.96
C PRO A 39 -1.05 2.19 7.82
N GLY A 40 -0.51 1.26 8.61
CA GLY A 40 -1.25 0.41 9.54
C GLY A 40 -1.88 -0.80 8.86
N ALA A 41 -2.08 -1.86 9.66
CA ALA A 41 -2.59 -3.15 9.19
C ALA A 41 -3.95 -3.05 8.46
N THR A 42 -4.83 -2.15 8.91
CA THR A 42 -6.15 -1.94 8.29
C THR A 42 -6.03 -1.43 6.85
N PHE A 43 -5.12 -0.48 6.59
CA PHE A 43 -4.92 0.05 5.24
C PHE A 43 -4.38 -1.05 4.33
N THR A 44 -3.32 -1.74 4.77
CA THR A 44 -2.70 -2.84 4.01
C THR A 44 -3.72 -3.92 3.65
N ALA A 45 -4.53 -4.38 4.62
CA ALA A 45 -5.54 -5.41 4.38
C ALA A 45 -6.62 -4.97 3.38
N ILE A 46 -7.14 -3.74 3.50
CA ILE A 46 -8.14 -3.22 2.56
C ILE A 46 -7.55 -3.10 1.15
N THR A 47 -6.33 -2.61 1.02
CA THR A 47 -5.69 -2.47 -0.29
C THR A 47 -5.30 -3.81 -0.91
N GLN A 48 -5.01 -4.84 -0.10
CA GLN A 48 -4.81 -6.22 -0.55
C GLN A 48 -6.08 -6.82 -1.17
N ILE A 49 -7.24 -6.57 -0.56
CA ILE A 49 -8.53 -6.94 -1.16
C ILE A 49 -8.70 -6.22 -2.51
N GLY A 50 -8.32 -4.94 -2.60
CA GLY A 50 -8.33 -4.19 -3.85
C GLY A 50 -7.47 -4.83 -4.95
N THR A 51 -6.25 -5.30 -4.61
CA THR A 51 -5.38 -6.01 -5.55
C THR A 51 -5.87 -7.41 -5.89
N GLU A 52 -6.52 -8.12 -4.97
CA GLU A 52 -7.17 -9.40 -5.26
C GLU A 52 -8.31 -9.21 -6.26
N VAL A 53 -9.16 -8.21 -6.05
CA VAL A 53 -10.25 -7.81 -6.98
C VAL A 53 -9.73 -7.41 -8.35
N ALA A 54 -8.51 -6.86 -8.44
CA ALA A 54 -7.90 -6.50 -9.72
C ALA A 54 -7.47 -7.72 -10.56
N VAL A 55 -7.30 -8.89 -9.93
CA VAL A 55 -6.88 -10.13 -10.60
C VAL A 55 -8.06 -11.00 -11.03
N ILE A 56 -9.11 -11.07 -10.21
CA ILE A 56 -10.32 -11.88 -10.46
C ILE A 56 -11.29 -11.21 -11.44
#